data_AF-A0A955X0F9-F1
#
_entry.id   AF-A0A955X0F9-F1
#
_cell.length_a   1.000
_cell.length_b   1.000
_cell.length_c   1.000
_cell.angle_alpha   90.00
_cell.angle_beta   90.00
_cell.angle_gamma   90.00
#
_symmetry.space_group_name_H-M   'P 1'
#
loop_
_entity.id
_entity.type
_entity.pdbx_description
1 polymer ?
#
loop_
_entity_poly.entity_id
_entity_poly.type
_entity_poly.pdbx_seq_one_letter_code
_entity_poly.pdbx_strand_id
1 'polypeptide(L)'
;MGHWRWYDTQGIIMAINRDMPDYGVLFGPVQAPAADEGRSVLSPAAYLADLLQLVEDELDTTDLYARRPDLRRVVLDGPTTQAMVSVVALVNELLRERLETAGGAQPQRPITDAVLRTDRHPGPGPFDASQVRLAAALALLKLPEADLLALFPRQADPAQAVRARLGLAPTAFTALVEPARSGRVLGLAYGIDPDRPLLPGHAVGEAPPRLTAIPAAWPLH
;
A
#
# COMPACT_ATOMS: atom_id res chain seq x y z
N MET A 1 18.73 23.56 -59.03
CA MET A 1 17.74 22.87 -59.89
C MET A 1 18.36 21.52 -60.24
N GLY A 2 18.02 20.36 -59.68
CA GLY A 2 16.80 19.92 -59.01
C GLY A 2 16.14 18.83 -59.85
N HIS A 3 16.68 17.61 -59.82
CA HIS A 3 15.98 16.41 -60.28
C HIS A 3 16.49 15.18 -59.49
N TRP A 4 15.91 14.97 -58.31
CA TRP A 4 15.93 13.65 -57.68
C TRP A 4 14.83 12.82 -58.33
N ARG A 5 15.25 11.82 -59.12
CA ARG A 5 14.40 10.89 -59.85
C ARG A 5 14.02 9.77 -58.88
N TRP A 6 12.73 9.63 -58.58
CA TRP A 6 12.18 8.55 -57.75
C TRP A 6 12.64 7.19 -58.29
N TYR A 7 13.07 6.30 -57.40
CA TYR A 7 13.41 4.92 -57.75
C TYR A 7 12.16 4.16 -58.20
N ASP A 8 12.42 3.35 -59.20
CA ASP A 8 11.53 2.45 -59.92
C ASP A 8 10.76 1.50 -59.00
N THR A 9 9.45 1.38 -59.22
CA THR A 9 8.55 0.47 -58.49
C THR A 9 8.56 -0.89 -59.19
N GLN A 10 9.71 -1.56 -59.19
CA GLN A 10 9.85 -2.91 -59.73
C GLN A 10 10.90 -3.67 -58.91
N GLY A 11 10.46 -4.61 -58.04
CA GLY A 11 11.36 -5.65 -57.56
C GLY A 11 11.52 -5.86 -56.06
N ILE A 12 10.46 -5.72 -55.25
CA ILE A 12 10.37 -6.52 -54.00
C ILE A 12 9.15 -7.42 -54.14
N ILE A 13 9.26 -8.42 -55.01
CA ILE A 13 8.43 -9.62 -54.86
C ILE A 13 9.04 -10.35 -53.66
N MET A 14 8.41 -10.23 -52.50
CA MET A 14 8.64 -11.21 -51.43
C MET A 14 8.47 -12.58 -52.07
N ALA A 15 9.52 -13.40 -52.05
CA ALA A 15 9.41 -14.79 -52.45
C ALA A 15 8.43 -15.46 -51.49
N ILE A 16 7.17 -15.59 -51.91
CA ILE A 16 6.15 -16.34 -51.16
C ILE A 16 6.61 -17.79 -51.19
N ASN A 17 7.12 -18.26 -50.06
CA ASN A 17 7.47 -19.66 -49.87
C ASN A 17 6.19 -20.50 -50.01
N ARG A 18 6.00 -21.14 -51.17
CA ARG A 18 4.76 -21.88 -51.51
C ARG A 18 4.57 -23.14 -50.66
N ASP A 19 5.61 -23.58 -49.97
CA ASP A 19 5.60 -24.76 -49.12
C ASP A 19 5.24 -24.45 -47.66
N MET A 20 5.04 -23.17 -47.32
CA MET A 20 4.60 -22.79 -45.98
C MET A 20 3.07 -22.84 -45.87
N PRO A 21 2.50 -23.57 -44.89
CA PRO A 21 1.08 -23.56 -44.64
C PRO A 21 0.59 -22.13 -44.36
N ASP A 22 -0.65 -21.84 -44.76
CA ASP A 22 -1.24 -20.53 -44.52
C ASP A 22 -1.28 -20.19 -43.02
N TYR A 23 -1.12 -18.91 -42.68
CA TYR A 23 -1.15 -18.45 -41.29
C TYR A 23 -2.48 -18.80 -40.60
N GLY A 24 -3.58 -18.81 -41.35
CA GLY A 24 -4.88 -19.27 -40.83
C GLY A 24 -4.90 -20.75 -40.44
N VAL A 25 -4.05 -21.57 -41.05
CA VAL A 25 -3.89 -23.00 -40.73
C VAL A 25 -2.97 -23.19 -39.53
N LEU A 26 -1.90 -22.40 -39.43
CA LEU A 26 -0.90 -22.52 -38.36
C LEU A 26 -1.39 -21.93 -37.03
N PHE A 27 -2.08 -20.79 -37.08
CA PHE A 27 -2.44 -19.99 -35.90
C PHE A 27 -3.96 -19.89 -35.70
N GLY A 28 -4.75 -20.52 -36.57
CA GLY A 28 -6.20 -20.39 -36.59
C GLY A 28 -6.68 -19.14 -37.32
N PRO A 29 -8.00 -18.98 -37.49
CA PRO A 29 -8.57 -17.84 -38.20
C PRO A 29 -8.19 -16.53 -37.50
N VAL A 30 -7.58 -15.61 -38.27
CA VAL A 30 -7.25 -14.26 -37.79
C VAL A 30 -8.56 -13.51 -37.56
N GLN A 31 -9.02 -13.52 -36.32
CA GLN A 31 -10.06 -12.61 -35.87
C GLN A 31 -9.33 -11.33 -35.47
N ALA A 32 -9.42 -10.29 -36.30
CA ALA A 32 -9.09 -8.94 -35.86
C ALA A 32 -10.34 -8.40 -35.15
N PRO A 33 -10.45 -8.50 -33.81
CA PRO A 33 -11.53 -7.83 -33.11
C PRO A 33 -11.45 -6.34 -33.45
N ALA A 34 -12.60 -5.71 -33.63
CA ALA A 34 -12.67 -4.28 -33.89
C ALA A 34 -11.95 -3.52 -32.77
N ALA A 35 -10.77 -2.97 -33.08
CA ALA A 35 -10.04 -1.96 -32.30
C ALA A 35 -9.97 -2.17 -30.77
N ASP A 36 -9.68 -3.38 -30.29
CA ASP A 36 -9.24 -3.55 -28.89
C ASP A 36 -7.74 -3.24 -28.82
N GLU A 37 -7.42 -1.96 -28.59
CA GLU A 37 -6.03 -1.49 -28.46
C GLU A 37 -5.25 -2.26 -27.37
N GLY A 38 -5.93 -2.79 -26.35
CA GLY A 38 -5.30 -3.60 -25.31
C GLY A 38 -4.90 -5.00 -25.73
N ARG A 39 -5.43 -5.52 -26.85
CA ARG A 39 -5.03 -6.79 -27.47
C ARG A 39 -4.05 -6.61 -28.62
N SER A 40 -3.61 -5.37 -28.87
CA SER A 40 -2.55 -5.10 -29.83
C SER A 40 -1.22 -5.68 -29.35
N VAL A 41 -0.40 -6.14 -30.29
CA VAL A 41 1.00 -6.53 -30.05
C VAL A 41 1.84 -5.33 -29.58
N LEU A 42 1.39 -4.10 -29.87
CA LEU A 42 2.05 -2.86 -29.44
C LEU A 42 1.42 -2.26 -28.17
N SER A 43 0.55 -3.02 -27.49
CA SER A 43 -0.14 -2.54 -26.29
C SER A 43 0.79 -2.54 -25.06
N PRO A 44 0.47 -1.74 -24.02
CA PRO A 44 1.16 -1.85 -22.74
C PRO A 44 1.03 -3.24 -22.10
N ALA A 45 -0.05 -3.98 -22.37
CA ALA A 45 -0.23 -5.35 -21.90
C ALA A 45 0.75 -6.33 -22.56
N ALA A 46 0.97 -6.20 -23.87
CA ALA A 46 1.98 -6.98 -24.59
C ALA A 46 3.38 -6.66 -24.08
N TYR A 47 3.69 -5.38 -23.85
CA TYR A 47 4.96 -4.98 -23.25
C TYR A 47 5.18 -5.58 -21.85
N LEU A 48 4.14 -5.60 -21.00
CA LEU A 48 4.22 -6.23 -19.69
C LEU A 48 4.45 -7.74 -19.80
N ALA A 49 3.81 -8.42 -20.75
CA ALA A 49 4.05 -9.85 -21.00
C ALA A 49 5.50 -10.11 -21.39
N ASP A 50 6.07 -9.33 -22.31
CA ASP A 50 7.47 -9.43 -22.73
C ASP A 50 8.43 -9.18 -21.56
N LEU A 51 8.15 -8.20 -20.71
CA LEU A 51 8.97 -7.94 -19.52
C LEU A 51 8.91 -9.09 -18.51
N LEU A 52 7.72 -9.66 -18.25
CA LEU A 52 7.58 -10.78 -17.33
C LEU A 52 8.29 -12.02 -17.88
N GLN A 53 8.19 -12.28 -19.19
CA GLN A 53 8.93 -13.35 -19.85
C GLN A 53 10.44 -13.15 -19.76
N LEU A 54 10.93 -11.94 -20.04
CA LEU A 54 12.35 -11.60 -19.93
C LEU A 54 12.86 -11.83 -18.50
N VAL A 55 12.07 -11.44 -17.50
CA VAL A 55 12.42 -11.66 -16.09
C VAL A 55 12.43 -13.16 -15.76
N GLU A 56 11.51 -13.95 -16.32
CA GLU A 56 11.49 -15.41 -16.18
C GLU A 56 12.69 -16.11 -16.82
N ASP A 57 13.14 -15.63 -17.97
CA ASP A 57 14.23 -16.25 -18.72
C ASP A 57 15.61 -15.87 -18.18
N GLU A 58 15.80 -14.63 -17.73
CA GLU A 58 17.13 -14.07 -17.39
C GLU A 58 17.39 -13.90 -15.89
N LEU A 59 16.36 -13.87 -15.04
CA LEU A 59 16.50 -13.59 -13.61
C LEU A 59 15.96 -14.74 -12.73
N ASP A 60 16.46 -14.83 -11.50
CA ASP A 60 15.86 -15.71 -10.50
C ASP A 60 14.49 -15.14 -10.06
N THR A 61 13.43 -15.71 -10.63
CA THR A 61 12.05 -15.26 -10.40
C THR A 61 11.43 -15.76 -9.11
N THR A 62 12.10 -16.64 -8.39
CA THR A 62 11.64 -17.15 -7.09
C THR A 62 11.36 -15.98 -6.14
N ASP A 63 12.21 -14.96 -6.18
CA ASP A 63 12.09 -13.77 -5.34
C ASP A 63 10.99 -12.79 -5.83
N LEU A 64 10.75 -12.69 -7.14
CA LEU A 64 9.69 -11.83 -7.66
C LEU A 64 8.30 -12.36 -7.29
N TYR A 65 8.00 -13.62 -7.62
CA TYR A 65 6.65 -14.16 -7.40
C TYR A 65 6.36 -14.49 -5.93
N ALA A 66 7.38 -14.69 -5.09
CA ALA A 66 7.20 -14.71 -3.64
C ALA A 66 6.80 -13.33 -3.08
N ARG A 67 7.37 -12.26 -3.65
CA ARG A 67 7.05 -10.86 -3.27
C ARG A 67 5.81 -10.29 -3.94
N ARG A 68 5.40 -10.81 -5.09
CA ARG A 68 4.24 -10.34 -5.84
C ARG A 68 3.53 -11.50 -6.55
N PRO A 69 2.86 -12.39 -5.80
CA PRO A 69 2.12 -13.50 -6.38
C PRO A 69 0.94 -13.04 -7.25
N ASP A 70 0.45 -11.82 -7.01
CA ASP A 70 -0.61 -11.15 -7.76
C ASP A 70 -0.23 -10.90 -9.23
N LEU A 71 1.04 -10.69 -9.55
CA LEU A 71 1.49 -10.44 -10.93
C LEU A 71 1.18 -11.60 -11.89
N ARG A 72 1.09 -12.84 -11.40
CA ARG A 72 0.70 -14.01 -12.21
C ARG A 72 -0.79 -14.06 -12.55
N ARG A 73 -1.60 -13.28 -11.84
CA ARG A 73 -3.07 -13.27 -11.94
C ARG A 73 -3.60 -12.02 -12.65
N VAL A 74 -2.71 -11.10 -13.04
CA VAL A 74 -3.10 -9.88 -13.76
C VAL A 74 -3.71 -10.28 -15.10
N VAL A 75 -4.93 -9.81 -15.35
CA VAL A 75 -5.61 -10.00 -16.62
C VAL A 75 -5.07 -8.98 -17.62
N LEU A 76 -4.50 -9.49 -18.72
CA LEU A 76 -3.92 -8.68 -19.78
C LEU A 76 -4.97 -8.41 -20.87
N ASP A 77 -5.86 -7.47 -20.61
CA ASP A 77 -6.89 -7.03 -21.55
C ASP A 77 -7.01 -5.49 -21.65
N GLY A 78 -7.75 -5.00 -22.64
CA GLY A 78 -7.99 -3.57 -22.85
C GLY A 78 -8.59 -2.85 -21.64
N PRO A 79 -9.69 -3.35 -21.05
CA PRO A 79 -10.28 -2.77 -19.84
C PRO A 79 -9.28 -2.60 -18.70
N THR A 80 -8.45 -3.61 -18.41
CA THR A 80 -7.47 -3.56 -17.32
C THR A 80 -6.32 -2.61 -17.65
N THR A 81 -5.88 -2.58 -18.91
CA THR A 81 -4.76 -1.75 -19.37
C THR A 81 -5.07 -0.25 -19.37
N GLN A 82 -6.32 0.11 -19.64
CA GLN A 82 -6.76 1.50 -19.79
C GLN A 82 -7.47 2.04 -18.54
N ALA A 83 -7.74 1.19 -17.54
CA ALA A 83 -8.43 1.60 -16.32
C ALA A 83 -7.62 2.64 -15.53
N MET A 84 -8.26 3.75 -15.20
CA MET A 84 -7.73 4.70 -14.23
C MET A 84 -7.95 4.16 -12.82
N VAL A 85 -6.87 3.79 -12.15
CA VAL A 85 -6.87 3.24 -10.80
C VAL A 85 -6.03 4.09 -9.85
N SER A 86 -6.46 4.19 -8.59
CA SER A 86 -5.70 4.89 -7.55
C SER A 86 -4.56 4.02 -7.06
N VAL A 87 -3.32 4.52 -7.15
CA VAL A 87 -2.13 3.84 -6.62
C VAL A 87 -2.30 3.52 -5.13
N VAL A 88 -2.87 4.45 -4.35
CA VAL A 88 -3.08 4.25 -2.91
C VAL A 88 -4.10 3.12 -2.66
N ALA A 89 -5.12 3.01 -3.50
CA ALA A 89 -6.10 1.93 -3.38
C ALA A 89 -5.44 0.56 -3.66
N LEU A 90 -4.62 0.45 -4.70
CA LEU A 90 -3.87 -0.76 -5.03
C LEU A 90 -2.88 -1.16 -3.92
N VAL A 91 -2.16 -0.18 -3.36
CA VAL A 91 -1.24 -0.44 -2.25
C VAL A 91 -2.00 -0.94 -1.02
N ASN A 92 -3.12 -0.30 -0.67
CA ASN A 92 -3.94 -0.74 0.47
C ASN A 92 -4.56 -2.12 0.24
N GLU A 93 -4.89 -2.48 -1.00
CA GLU A 93 -5.33 -3.82 -1.36
C GLU A 93 -4.24 -4.86 -1.19
N LEU A 94 -3.04 -4.59 -1.71
CA LEU A 94 -1.89 -5.47 -1.55
C LEU A 94 -1.53 -5.66 -0.07
N LEU A 95 -1.48 -4.59 0.72
CA LEU A 95 -1.18 -4.65 2.14
C LEU A 95 -2.22 -5.49 2.92
N ARG A 96 -3.50 -5.37 2.54
CA ARG A 96 -4.57 -6.18 3.14
C ARG A 96 -4.37 -7.66 2.86
N GLU A 97 -4.15 -8.04 1.61
CA GLU A 97 -3.90 -9.44 1.23
C GLU A 97 -2.68 -10.02 1.97
N ARG A 98 -1.62 -9.22 2.12
CA ARG A 98 -0.41 -9.62 2.86
C ARG A 98 -0.69 -9.87 4.33
N LEU A 99 -1.43 -8.99 4.99
CA LEU A 99 -1.78 -9.16 6.39
C LEU A 99 -2.73 -10.37 6.58
N GLU A 100 -3.62 -10.65 5.62
CA GLU A 100 -4.53 -11.81 5.66
C GLU A 100 -3.77 -13.14 5.52
N THR A 101 -2.67 -13.13 4.77
CA THR A 101 -1.84 -14.32 4.52
C THR A 101 -0.71 -14.52 5.54
N ALA A 102 -0.21 -13.45 6.17
CA ALA A 102 0.88 -13.50 7.16
C ALA A 102 0.44 -14.07 8.54
N GLY A 103 -0.87 -14.16 8.81
CA GLY A 103 -1.43 -14.50 10.11
C GLY A 103 -1.27 -15.94 10.62
N GLY A 104 -0.43 -16.78 10.01
CA GLY A 104 -0.01 -18.09 10.54
C GLY A 104 -1.14 -19.02 11.03
N ALA A 105 -1.53 -19.99 10.20
CA ALA A 105 -2.36 -21.14 10.58
C ALA A 105 -3.84 -20.90 10.98
N GLN A 106 -4.43 -19.74 10.67
CA GLN A 106 -5.88 -19.64 10.51
C GLN A 106 -6.23 -19.21 9.07
N PRO A 107 -7.04 -19.99 8.34
CA PRO A 107 -7.44 -19.65 6.99
C PRO A 107 -8.25 -18.36 7.03
N GLN A 108 -7.87 -17.39 6.19
CA GLN A 108 -8.73 -16.28 5.78
C GLN A 108 -9.42 -15.59 6.96
N ARG A 109 -8.66 -15.01 7.89
CA ARG A 109 -9.26 -14.05 8.82
C ARG A 109 -9.44 -12.76 8.02
N PRO A 110 -10.65 -12.39 7.56
CA PRO A 110 -10.82 -11.12 6.89
C PRO A 110 -10.29 -10.06 7.86
N ILE A 111 -9.36 -9.23 7.42
CA ILE A 111 -8.91 -8.11 8.26
C ILE A 111 -10.09 -7.17 8.35
N THR A 112 -10.86 -7.39 9.40
CA THR A 112 -11.93 -6.51 9.78
C THR A 112 -11.28 -5.33 10.49
N ASP A 113 -11.90 -4.15 10.45
CA ASP A 113 -11.50 -2.99 11.27
C ASP A 113 -11.24 -3.38 12.74
N ALA A 114 -11.86 -4.45 13.23
CA ALA A 114 -11.62 -5.03 14.54
C ALA A 114 -10.17 -5.47 14.81
N VAL A 115 -9.44 -6.02 13.84
CA VAL A 115 -8.05 -6.44 14.02
C VAL A 115 -7.16 -5.20 14.17
N LEU A 116 -7.33 -4.23 13.26
CA LEU A 116 -6.59 -2.95 13.28
C LEU A 116 -6.89 -2.12 14.53
N ARG A 117 -8.09 -2.24 15.11
CA ARG A 117 -8.49 -1.64 16.39
C ARG A 117 -7.80 -2.25 17.61
N THR A 118 -7.20 -3.41 17.47
CA THR A 118 -6.52 -4.11 18.58
C THR A 118 -5.01 -4.15 18.43
N ASP A 119 -4.51 -4.02 17.19
CA ASP A 119 -3.09 -4.08 16.92
C ASP A 119 -2.40 -2.83 17.46
N ARG A 120 -1.32 -3.04 18.22
CA ARG A 120 -0.58 -1.97 18.90
C ARG A 120 0.59 -1.46 18.06
N HIS A 121 0.91 -2.13 16.96
CA HIS A 121 2.02 -1.80 16.07
C HIS A 121 1.62 -1.97 14.60
N PRO A 122 2.16 -1.18 13.64
CA PRO A 122 3.10 -0.06 13.76
C PRO A 122 2.43 1.32 13.81
N GLY A 123 2.85 2.21 14.72
CA GLY A 123 2.36 3.61 14.83
C GLY A 123 1.45 3.87 16.04
N PRO A 124 0.94 5.10 16.27
CA PRO A 124 0.65 5.70 17.59
C PRO A 124 -0.54 5.10 18.38
N GLY A 125 -0.97 3.90 18.03
CA GLY A 125 -2.06 3.18 18.64
C GLY A 125 -2.94 2.53 17.58
N PRO A 126 -3.90 1.72 18.02
CA PRO A 126 -4.72 0.97 17.09
C PRO A 126 -5.58 1.90 16.23
N PHE A 127 -5.68 1.53 14.96
CA PHE A 127 -6.40 2.28 13.94
C PHE A 127 -7.90 1.97 14.01
N ASP A 128 -8.73 3.01 14.09
CA ASP A 128 -10.20 2.89 14.02
C ASP A 128 -10.75 3.63 12.79
N ALA A 129 -11.10 2.85 11.77
CA ALA A 129 -11.66 3.39 10.53
C ALA A 129 -12.96 4.19 10.75
N SER A 130 -13.81 3.78 11.70
CA SER A 130 -15.08 4.46 11.97
C SER A 130 -14.85 5.87 12.54
N GLN A 131 -13.83 6.01 13.37
CA GLN A 131 -13.48 7.31 13.93
C GLN A 131 -12.83 8.22 12.88
N VAL A 132 -11.94 7.69 12.04
CA VAL A 132 -11.35 8.47 10.94
C VAL A 132 -12.46 8.96 10.00
N ARG A 133 -13.45 8.12 9.69
CA ARG A 133 -14.63 8.50 8.89
C ARG A 133 -15.47 9.58 9.58
N LEU A 134 -15.73 9.44 10.89
CA LEU A 134 -16.45 10.45 11.65
C LEU A 134 -15.71 11.80 11.64
N ALA A 135 -14.40 11.78 11.91
CA ALA A 135 -13.56 12.97 11.89
C ALA A 135 -13.55 13.64 10.50
N ALA A 136 -13.45 12.85 9.42
CA ALA A 136 -13.53 13.36 8.06
C ALA A 136 -14.91 13.97 7.74
N ALA A 137 -16.00 13.33 8.15
CA ALA A 137 -17.36 13.85 7.96
C ALA A 137 -17.58 15.16 8.73
N LEU A 138 -17.11 15.22 9.98
CA LEU A 138 -17.15 16.43 10.81
C LEU A 138 -16.30 17.57 10.22
N ALA A 139 -15.13 17.25 9.67
CA ALA A 139 -14.28 18.21 8.98
C ALA A 139 -14.96 18.81 7.74
N LEU A 140 -15.67 18.00 6.94
CA LEU A 140 -16.46 18.49 5.81
C LEU A 140 -17.56 19.46 6.25
N LEU A 141 -18.16 19.21 7.42
CA LEU A 141 -19.17 20.08 8.04
C LEU A 141 -18.56 21.29 8.77
N LYS A 142 -17.22 21.41 8.82
CA LYS A 142 -16.49 22.42 9.60
C LYS A 142 -16.91 22.45 11.08
N LEU A 143 -17.30 21.30 11.63
CA LEU A 143 -17.78 21.15 13.00
C LEU A 143 -16.80 20.24 13.74
N PRO A 144 -15.90 20.76 14.58
CA PRO A 144 -14.98 19.90 15.32
C PRO A 144 -15.75 19.06 16.35
N GLU A 145 -15.28 17.83 16.59
CA GLU A 145 -15.91 16.88 17.51
C GLU A 145 -16.09 17.48 18.92
N ALA A 146 -15.13 18.29 19.37
CA ALA A 146 -15.19 18.95 20.67
C ALA A 146 -16.34 19.96 20.79
N ASP A 147 -16.66 20.68 19.71
CA ASP A 147 -17.77 21.62 19.70
C ASP A 147 -19.11 20.87 19.70
N LEU A 148 -19.19 19.76 18.95
CA LEU A 148 -20.35 18.86 19.00
C LEU A 148 -20.57 18.34 20.43
N LEU A 149 -19.52 17.86 21.11
CA LEU A 149 -19.61 17.41 22.49
C LEU A 149 -19.99 18.55 23.45
N ALA A 150 -19.52 19.78 23.21
CA ALA A 150 -19.88 20.94 24.00
C ALA A 150 -21.37 21.32 23.90
N LEU A 151 -22.06 20.95 22.80
CA LEU A 151 -23.51 21.10 22.68
C LEU A 151 -24.30 20.13 23.57
N PHE A 152 -23.68 19.02 24.01
CA PHE A 152 -24.30 17.99 24.85
C PHE A 152 -23.57 17.79 26.20
N PRO A 153 -23.43 18.85 27.03
CA PRO A 153 -22.59 18.81 28.22
C PRO A 153 -23.08 17.86 29.32
N ARG A 154 -24.36 17.47 29.31
CA ARG A 154 -24.90 16.46 30.24
C ARG A 154 -24.54 15.02 29.88
N GLN A 155 -24.00 14.79 28.68
CA GLN A 155 -23.72 13.47 28.14
C GLN A 155 -22.22 13.24 27.89
N ALA A 156 -21.42 14.31 27.79
CA ALA A 156 -19.99 14.23 27.53
C ALA A 156 -19.16 14.15 28.82
N ASP A 157 -18.38 13.07 28.95
CA ASP A 157 -17.32 12.97 29.97
C ASP A 157 -16.21 14.00 29.66
N PRO A 158 -15.70 14.77 30.65
CA PRO A 158 -14.56 15.68 30.45
C PRO A 158 -13.37 15.03 29.74
N ALA A 159 -13.08 13.75 29.98
CA ALA A 159 -12.02 13.03 29.30
C ALA A 159 -12.28 12.89 27.78
N GLN A 160 -13.54 12.68 27.38
CA GLN A 160 -13.94 12.60 25.97
C GLN A 160 -13.79 13.96 25.28
N ALA A 161 -14.14 15.07 25.95
CA ALA A 161 -13.98 16.41 25.40
C ALA A 161 -12.50 16.78 25.17
N VAL A 162 -11.61 16.39 26.10
CA VAL A 162 -10.16 16.57 25.94
C VAL A 162 -9.62 15.71 24.80
N ARG A 163 -10.00 14.43 24.75
CA ARG A 163 -9.63 13.53 23.65
C ARG A 163 -10.04 14.12 22.29
N ALA A 164 -11.29 14.58 22.17
CA ALA A 164 -11.82 15.15 20.94
C ALA A 164 -11.07 16.41 20.51
N ARG A 165 -10.69 17.29 21.46
CA ARG A 165 -9.83 18.45 21.19
C ARG A 165 -8.44 18.08 20.67
N LEU A 166 -7.90 16.96 21.14
CA LEU A 166 -6.59 16.44 20.72
C LEU A 166 -6.67 15.65 19.40
N GLY A 167 -7.87 15.37 18.88
CA GLY A 167 -8.06 14.57 17.66
C GLY A 167 -7.63 13.11 17.82
N LEU A 168 -7.63 12.59 19.06
CA LEU A 168 -7.09 11.26 19.36
C LEU A 168 -8.17 10.18 19.32
N ALA A 169 -7.74 8.97 18.96
CA ALA A 169 -8.57 7.77 19.10
C ALA A 169 -8.82 7.42 20.56
N PRO A 170 -10.00 6.86 20.94
CA PRO A 170 -10.26 6.41 22.31
C PRO A 170 -9.15 5.50 22.82
N THR A 171 -8.75 4.53 22.00
CA THR A 171 -7.68 3.59 22.30
C THR A 171 -6.30 4.25 22.40
N ALA A 172 -5.99 5.19 21.50
CA ALA A 172 -4.75 5.97 21.55
C ALA A 172 -4.69 6.87 22.79
N PHE A 173 -5.83 7.48 23.17
CA PHE A 173 -5.96 8.28 24.38
C PHE A 173 -5.81 7.44 25.63
N THR A 174 -6.43 6.25 25.69
CA THR A 174 -6.20 5.30 26.79
C THR A 174 -4.72 4.92 26.88
N ALA A 175 -4.06 4.64 25.76
CA ALA A 175 -2.64 4.32 25.75
C ALA A 175 -1.74 5.47 26.24
N LEU A 176 -2.12 6.72 25.97
CA LEU A 176 -1.40 7.92 26.42
C LEU A 176 -1.60 8.24 27.91
N VAL A 177 -2.80 8.00 28.44
CA VAL A 177 -3.15 8.31 29.84
C VAL A 177 -2.74 7.18 30.80
N GLU A 178 -2.47 5.98 30.27
CA GLU A 178 -2.02 4.85 31.06
C GLU A 178 -0.66 5.16 31.74
N PRO A 179 -0.52 4.91 33.06
CA PRO A 179 0.69 5.24 33.80
C PRO A 179 1.94 4.53 33.23
N ALA A 180 3.10 5.17 33.41
CA ALA A 180 4.37 4.78 32.82
C ALA A 180 4.62 3.26 32.90
N ARG A 181 4.59 2.63 31.73
CA ARG A 181 4.83 1.20 31.54
C ARG A 181 6.33 0.93 31.61
N SER A 182 6.72 -0.26 32.06
CA SER A 182 8.13 -0.67 32.05
C SER A 182 8.71 -0.59 30.63
N GLY A 183 10.03 -0.36 30.51
CA GLY A 183 10.71 -0.22 29.22
C GLY A 183 10.42 -1.37 28.24
N ARG A 184 10.19 -2.57 28.78
CA ARG A 184 9.77 -3.77 28.03
C ARG A 184 8.41 -3.61 27.33
N VAL A 185 7.41 -3.08 28.03
CA VAL A 185 6.05 -2.91 27.50
C VAL A 185 6.01 -1.74 26.51
N LEU A 186 6.83 -0.70 26.73
CA LEU A 186 7.05 0.36 25.74
C LEU A 186 7.73 -0.18 24.49
N GLY A 187 8.76 -1.00 24.64
CA GLY A 187 9.44 -1.66 23.51
C GLY A 187 8.44 -2.40 22.62
N LEU A 188 7.63 -3.27 23.21
CA LEU A 188 6.57 -3.99 22.50
C LEU A 188 5.55 -3.06 21.80
N ALA A 189 5.17 -1.95 22.43
CA ALA A 189 4.23 -0.98 21.85
C ALA A 189 4.82 -0.24 20.63
N TYR A 190 6.14 -0.02 20.61
CA TYR A 190 6.83 0.62 19.49
C TYR A 190 7.46 -0.36 18.49
N GLY A 191 7.21 -1.67 18.65
CA GLY A 191 7.83 -2.72 17.81
C GLY A 191 9.34 -2.83 17.99
N ILE A 192 9.85 -2.35 19.13
CA ILE A 192 11.24 -2.49 19.51
C ILE A 192 11.37 -3.79 20.29
N ASP A 193 12.32 -4.63 19.90
CA ASP A 193 12.66 -5.84 20.62
C ASP A 193 13.05 -5.46 22.07
N PRO A 194 12.28 -5.90 23.08
CA PRO A 194 12.53 -5.53 24.46
C PRO A 194 13.88 -6.03 25.00
N ASP A 195 14.44 -7.07 24.38
CA ASP A 195 15.71 -7.68 24.78
C ASP A 195 16.89 -7.07 24.00
N ARG A 196 16.61 -6.17 23.06
CA ARG A 196 17.62 -5.40 22.35
C ARG A 196 17.85 -4.06 23.05
N PRO A 197 19.10 -3.71 23.39
CA PRO A 197 19.39 -2.43 24.01
C PRO A 197 19.07 -1.27 23.05
N LEU A 198 18.32 -0.29 23.52
CA LEU A 198 17.89 0.90 22.76
C LEU A 198 19.06 1.78 22.30
N LEU A 199 20.18 1.70 23.03
CA LEU A 199 21.42 2.42 22.78
C LEU A 199 22.59 1.46 23.03
N PRO A 200 23.68 1.55 22.24
CA PRO A 200 24.88 0.75 22.49
C PRO A 200 25.43 1.08 23.89
N GLY A 201 25.55 0.05 24.75
CA GLY A 201 26.15 0.15 26.09
C GLY A 201 25.20 0.13 27.29
N HIS A 202 23.87 0.09 27.09
CA HIS A 202 22.91 -0.01 28.20
C HIS A 202 22.36 -1.43 28.36
N ALA A 203 22.26 -1.90 29.61
CA ALA A 203 21.68 -3.21 29.91
C ALA A 203 20.15 -3.16 29.85
N VAL A 204 19.53 -4.27 29.43
CA VAL A 204 18.08 -4.45 29.42
C VAL A 204 17.57 -4.34 30.86
N GLY A 205 16.75 -3.32 31.15
CA GLY A 205 16.13 -3.10 32.46
C GLY A 205 16.74 -1.98 33.31
N GLU A 206 17.75 -1.26 32.83
CA GLU A 206 18.20 -0.03 33.48
C GLU A 206 17.08 1.03 33.39
N ALA A 207 16.65 1.54 34.55
CA ALA A 207 15.70 2.65 34.58
C ALA A 207 16.30 3.81 33.78
N PRO A 208 15.52 4.48 32.90
CA PRO A 208 16.04 5.64 32.18
C PRO A 208 16.59 6.63 33.22
N PRO A 209 17.74 7.27 32.94
CA PRO A 209 18.25 8.29 33.84
C PRO A 209 17.11 9.26 34.11
N ARG A 210 16.79 9.47 35.40
CA ARG A 210 15.82 10.50 35.78
C ARG A 210 16.28 11.76 35.06
N LEU A 211 15.42 12.33 34.22
CA LEU A 211 15.65 13.65 33.65
C LEU A 211 15.85 14.59 34.85
N THR A 212 17.11 14.78 35.24
CA THR A 212 17.49 15.80 36.20
C THR A 212 16.99 17.10 35.61
N ALA A 213 16.24 17.85 36.42
CA ALA A 213 15.58 19.08 36.06
C ALA A 213 16.39 19.88 35.04
N ILE A 214 15.74 20.28 33.94
CA ILE A 214 16.30 21.20 32.96
C ILE A 214 16.87 22.39 33.74
N PRO A 215 18.19 22.64 33.72
CA PRO A 215 18.74 23.81 34.38
C PRO A 215 18.13 25.05 33.72
N ALA A 216 17.60 25.96 34.54
CA ALA A 216 16.83 27.15 34.15
C ALA A 216 17.67 28.23 33.42
N ALA A 217 18.73 27.87 32.71
CA ALA A 217 19.64 28.79 32.06
C ALA A 217 19.85 28.39 30.60
N TRP A 218 18.90 28.77 29.75
CA TRP A 218 19.18 28.97 28.33
C TRP A 218 19.34 30.49 28.12
N PRO A 219 20.52 31.00 27.78
CA PRO A 219 20.64 32.40 27.39
C PRO A 219 19.98 32.56 26.02
N LEU A 220 18.97 33.42 25.95
CA LEU A 220 18.47 33.95 24.70
C LEU A 220 19.57 34.88 24.15
N HIS A 221 20.20 34.47 23.05
CA HIS A 221 20.93 35.36 22.15
C HIS A 221 20.12 35.53 20.87
#